data_AF-B7FIN6-F1
#
_entry.id   AF-B7FIN6-F1
#
_cell.length_a   1.000
_cell.length_b   1.000
_cell.length_c   1.000
_cell.angle_alpha   90.00
_cell.angle_beta   90.00
_cell.angle_gamma   90.00
#
_symmetry.space_group_name_H-M   'P 1'
#
loop_
_entity.id
_entity.type
_entity.pdbx_description
1 polymer ?
#
loop_
_entity_poly.entity_id
_entity_poly.type
_entity_poly.pdbx_seq_one_letter_code
_entity_poly.pdbx_strand_id
1 'polypeptide(L)'
;MSRRPVNPSRRLGDGGSIPFVASIQSKSQNSPLISIGLVIVGAILLIGYCYSSSGGASNDIKDLSKLEGASSCTLELLQALPILKKAYGDSMHKVLHVGPDSCSVVSSLLVEDDTEAWGIEPYELDDVGAKCKSLVRKGIVRVADLKFPLPYRAKSFPLVIVSDALDYLSPKYLNKTLPELVRVSADGVVIF
;
A
#
# COMPACT_ATOMS: atom_id res chain seq x y z
N MET A 1 -75.25 62.20 10.52
CA MET A 1 -76.02 62.73 9.37
C MET A 1 -75.17 62.63 8.11
N SER A 2 -75.80 62.39 6.95
CA SER A 2 -75.24 62.66 5.60
C SER A 2 -74.20 61.63 5.12
N ARG A 3 -74.29 60.94 3.96
CA ARG A 3 -75.17 60.98 2.79
C ARG A 3 -75.11 59.61 2.06
N ARG A 4 -76.27 59.26 1.52
CA ARG A 4 -76.71 58.23 0.54
C ARG A 4 -75.97 58.35 -0.84
N PRO A 5 -76.31 57.60 -1.92
CA PRO A 5 -76.05 56.19 -2.29
C PRO A 5 -75.52 56.08 -3.77
N VAL A 6 -75.66 54.90 -4.40
CA VAL A 6 -75.81 54.66 -5.87
C VAL A 6 -74.57 54.29 -6.71
N ASN A 7 -74.60 53.03 -7.18
CA ASN A 7 -73.88 52.39 -8.30
C ASN A 7 -74.22 53.10 -9.64
N PRO A 8 -73.30 53.23 -10.64
CA PRO A 8 -73.33 52.24 -11.72
C PRO A 8 -72.01 52.02 -12.49
N SER A 9 -71.91 50.82 -13.03
CA SER A 9 -71.13 50.45 -14.22
C SER A 9 -71.29 51.40 -15.42
N ARG A 10 -70.19 51.75 -16.10
CA ARG A 10 -69.91 51.49 -17.54
C ARG A 10 -68.89 52.45 -18.17
N ARG A 11 -67.95 51.83 -18.94
CA ARG A 11 -67.25 52.31 -20.16
C ARG A 11 -66.18 53.39 -19.96
N LEU A 12 -65.11 53.53 -20.76
CA LEU A 12 -64.44 52.79 -21.86
C LEU A 12 -63.29 53.74 -22.27
N GLY A 13 -62.09 53.23 -22.61
CA GLY A 13 -60.99 54.02 -23.20
C GLY A 13 -59.65 53.55 -22.63
N ASP A 14 -59.02 52.54 -23.22
CA ASP A 14 -58.11 52.63 -24.37
C ASP A 14 -56.76 53.27 -24.00
N GLY A 15 -55.68 52.54 -24.31
CA GLY A 15 -54.30 53.02 -24.15
C GLY A 15 -53.43 52.20 -23.20
N GLY A 16 -52.70 51.24 -23.77
CA GLY A 16 -51.27 51.10 -23.48
C GLY A 16 -50.84 50.17 -22.33
N SER A 17 -50.10 49.14 -22.74
CA SER A 17 -48.94 48.56 -22.04
C SER A 17 -49.14 47.68 -20.79
N ILE A 18 -48.90 46.38 -21.02
CA ILE A 18 -48.31 45.34 -20.15
C ILE A 18 -49.09 44.95 -18.87
N PRO A 19 -49.75 43.78 -18.86
CA PRO A 19 -50.04 43.09 -17.62
C PRO A 19 -48.87 42.16 -17.25
N PHE A 20 -48.26 42.46 -16.11
CA PHE A 20 -48.05 41.52 -15.01
C PHE A 20 -47.71 40.06 -15.36
N VAL A 21 -46.41 39.77 -15.24
CA VAL A 21 -45.84 38.72 -14.39
C VAL A 21 -46.80 37.55 -14.09
N ALA A 22 -46.91 36.61 -15.02
CA ALA A 22 -47.46 35.29 -14.77
C ALA A 22 -46.93 34.31 -15.81
N SER A 23 -45.65 33.96 -15.73
CA SER A 23 -45.13 32.84 -16.51
C SER A 23 -43.99 32.12 -15.78
N ILE A 24 -44.37 30.97 -15.22
CA ILE A 24 -43.59 29.74 -15.13
C ILE A 24 -42.33 29.80 -14.24
N GLN A 25 -42.52 29.82 -12.91
CA GLN A 25 -41.56 29.16 -12.03
C GLN A 25 -41.87 27.66 -11.98
N SER A 26 -41.41 26.91 -12.98
CA SER A 26 -41.18 25.48 -12.83
C SER A 26 -39.80 25.30 -12.18
N LYS A 27 -39.69 25.52 -10.88
CA LYS A 27 -38.50 25.06 -10.15
C LYS A 27 -38.94 23.90 -9.28
N SER A 28 -38.66 22.70 -9.80
CA SER A 28 -38.81 21.44 -9.10
C SER A 28 -38.23 21.57 -7.70
N GLN A 29 -39.08 21.48 -6.68
CA GLN A 29 -38.60 21.21 -5.34
C GLN A 29 -38.05 19.80 -5.35
N ASN A 30 -36.76 19.67 -5.67
CA ASN A 30 -36.03 18.44 -5.44
C ASN A 30 -36.14 18.17 -3.94
N SER A 31 -36.84 17.09 -3.59
CA SER A 31 -37.17 16.77 -2.22
C SER A 31 -35.89 16.75 -1.37
N PRO A 32 -35.82 17.50 -0.26
CA PRO A 32 -34.60 17.61 0.56
C PRO A 32 -34.12 16.24 1.08
N LEU A 33 -35.03 15.27 1.16
CA LEU A 33 -34.73 13.89 1.54
C LEU A 33 -33.85 13.15 0.52
N ILE A 34 -33.99 13.43 -0.78
CA ILE A 34 -33.15 12.82 -1.82
C ILE A 34 -31.73 13.39 -1.74
N SER A 35 -31.60 14.71 -1.52
CA SER A 35 -30.30 15.36 -1.33
C SER A 35 -29.60 14.85 -0.07
N ILE A 36 -30.34 14.70 1.05
CA ILE A 36 -29.80 14.19 2.31
C ILE A 36 -29.42 12.70 2.16
N GLY A 37 -30.26 11.90 1.52
CA GLY A 37 -29.99 10.49 1.25
C GLY A 37 -28.74 10.29 0.40
N LEU A 38 -28.56 11.08 -0.66
CA LEU A 38 -27.35 11.03 -1.50
C LEU A 38 -26.08 11.41 -0.74
N VAL A 39 -26.14 12.38 0.17
CA VAL A 39 -24.99 12.77 1.00
C VAL A 39 -24.62 11.65 1.98
N ILE A 40 -25.61 11.02 2.62
CA ILE A 40 -25.37 9.93 3.56
C ILE A 40 -24.82 8.70 2.83
N VAL A 41 -25.41 8.33 1.69
CA VAL A 41 -24.92 7.22 0.85
C VAL A 41 -23.51 7.52 0.34
N GLY A 42 -23.26 8.75 -0.11
CA GLY A 42 -21.93 9.19 -0.52
C GLY A 42 -20.91 9.11 0.61
N ALA A 43 -21.26 9.52 1.82
CA ALA A 43 -20.39 9.41 3.00
C ALA A 43 -20.12 7.94 3.38
N ILE A 44 -21.13 7.07 3.35
CA ILE A 44 -20.96 5.63 3.62
C ILE A 44 -20.10 4.98 2.54
N LEU A 45 -20.29 5.33 1.26
CA LEU A 45 -19.46 4.85 0.16
C LEU A 45 -18.02 5.36 0.29
N LEU A 46 -17.80 6.61 0.68
CA LEU A 46 -16.46 7.17 0.92
C LEU A 46 -15.79 6.50 2.12
N ILE A 47 -16.50 6.27 3.21
CA ILE A 47 -15.97 5.56 4.39
C ILE A 47 -15.67 4.11 4.00
N GLY A 48 -16.62 3.39 3.39
CA GLY A 48 -16.42 2.03 2.91
C GLY A 48 -15.27 1.93 1.90
N TYR A 49 -15.15 2.90 0.99
CA TYR A 49 -14.04 3.01 0.06
C TYR A 49 -12.73 3.31 0.78
N CYS A 50 -12.65 4.24 1.74
CA CYS A 50 -11.42 4.52 2.49
C CYS A 50 -10.98 3.32 3.36
N TYR A 51 -11.92 2.57 3.93
CA TYR A 51 -11.63 1.35 4.67
C TYR A 51 -11.27 0.16 3.76
N SER A 52 -11.79 0.13 2.53
CA SER A 52 -11.44 -0.89 1.51
C SER A 52 -10.16 -0.54 0.72
N SER A 53 -9.89 0.76 0.56
CA SER A 53 -8.77 1.40 -0.16
C SER A 53 -7.63 1.81 0.78
N SER A 54 -7.66 1.36 2.03
CA SER A 54 -6.47 1.34 2.90
C SER A 54 -5.38 0.38 2.35
N GLY A 55 -5.62 -0.27 1.21
CA GLY A 55 -4.60 -0.91 0.37
C GLY A 55 -4.50 -0.27 -1.01
N GLY A 56 -3.70 0.79 -1.15
CA GLY A 56 -3.09 1.16 -2.42
C GLY A 56 -3.66 2.41 -3.11
N ALA A 57 -2.93 3.52 -2.99
CA ALA A 57 -2.42 4.32 -4.11
C ALA A 57 -1.87 5.66 -3.57
N SER A 58 -0.58 5.69 -3.26
CA SER A 58 0.21 6.91 -3.40
C SER A 58 1.46 6.49 -4.18
N ASN A 59 1.35 6.59 -5.50
CA ASN A 59 2.47 6.37 -6.39
C ASN A 59 3.45 7.53 -6.23
N ASP A 60 4.71 7.13 -6.21
CA ASP A 60 5.86 7.83 -6.74
C ASP A 60 6.45 9.03 -5.95
N ILE A 61 7.71 8.81 -5.54
CA ILE A 61 8.76 9.80 -5.28
C ILE A 61 8.84 10.37 -3.84
N LYS A 62 8.53 9.61 -2.77
CA LYS A 62 8.84 10.07 -1.40
C LYS A 62 9.47 9.11 -0.39
N ASP A 63 9.78 7.87 -0.76
CA ASP A 63 10.46 6.93 0.16
C ASP A 63 11.99 6.82 -0.05
N LEU A 64 12.57 7.66 -0.91
CA LEU A 64 14.05 7.81 -0.98
C LEU A 64 14.62 8.79 0.05
N SER A 65 13.80 9.61 0.70
CA SER A 65 14.28 10.72 1.55
C SER A 65 14.29 10.43 3.05
N LYS A 66 14.13 9.16 3.47
CA LYS A 66 14.32 8.76 4.88
C LYS A 66 15.45 7.75 5.06
N LEU A 67 16.39 7.73 4.11
CA LEU A 67 17.59 6.90 4.12
C LEU A 67 18.85 7.76 4.29
N GLU A 68 18.78 8.79 5.13
CA GLU A 68 19.92 9.66 5.43
C GLU A 68 20.43 9.43 6.85
N GLY A 69 20.58 8.15 7.23
CA GLY A 69 21.00 7.79 8.58
C GLY A 69 21.45 6.37 8.86
N ALA A 70 21.43 5.44 7.89
CA ALA A 70 22.04 4.12 8.07
C ALA A 70 22.54 3.60 6.72
N SER A 71 23.86 3.55 6.57
CA SER A 71 24.53 2.77 5.54
C SER A 71 24.24 1.29 5.80
N SER A 72 23.13 0.74 5.29
CA SER A 72 22.93 -0.70 5.25
C SER A 72 23.29 -1.23 3.86
N CYS A 73 23.97 -2.37 3.81
CA CYS A 73 24.33 -3.12 2.60
C CYS A 73 23.09 -3.61 1.83
N THR A 74 21.88 -3.33 2.31
CA THR A 74 20.62 -3.53 1.58
C THR A 74 20.55 -2.70 0.29
N LEU A 75 21.13 -1.49 0.28
CA LEU A 75 21.23 -0.69 -0.94
C LEU A 75 22.14 -1.33 -1.99
N GLU A 76 23.29 -1.84 -1.52
CA GLU A 76 24.24 -2.53 -2.38
C GLU A 76 23.61 -3.80 -2.96
N LEU A 77 22.83 -4.52 -2.15
CA LEU A 77 22.06 -5.66 -2.62
C LEU A 77 21.06 -5.27 -3.72
N LEU A 78 20.23 -4.24 -3.49
CA LEU A 78 19.26 -3.78 -4.49
C LEU A 78 19.94 -3.36 -5.80
N GLN A 79 21.13 -2.73 -5.71
CA GLN A 79 21.94 -2.38 -6.87
C GLN A 79 22.59 -3.61 -7.53
N ALA A 80 22.92 -4.64 -6.77
CA ALA A 80 23.51 -5.88 -7.25
C ALA A 80 22.49 -6.88 -7.82
N LEU A 81 21.19 -6.72 -7.54
CA LEU A 81 20.14 -7.62 -8.03
C LEU A 81 20.19 -7.89 -9.56
N PRO A 82 20.39 -6.88 -10.43
CA PRO A 82 20.51 -7.12 -11.87
C PRO A 82 21.75 -7.96 -12.22
N ILE A 83 22.84 -7.81 -11.47
CA ILE A 83 24.08 -8.57 -11.65
C ILE A 83 23.86 -10.01 -11.19
N LEU A 84 23.23 -10.19 -10.03
CA LEU A 84 22.83 -11.50 -9.49
C LEU A 84 21.93 -12.24 -10.48
N LYS A 85 20.96 -11.55 -11.07
CA LYS A 85 20.09 -12.11 -12.11
C LYS A 85 20.86 -12.58 -13.33
N LYS A 86 21.85 -11.81 -13.77
CA LYS A 86 22.72 -12.21 -14.89
C LYS A 86 23.64 -13.39 -14.54
N ALA A 87 24.14 -13.46 -13.31
CA ALA A 87 25.10 -14.47 -12.87
C ALA A 87 24.42 -15.81 -12.53
N TYR A 88 23.28 -15.76 -11.85
CA TYR A 88 22.55 -16.93 -11.36
C TYR A 88 21.40 -17.35 -12.28
N GLY A 89 20.98 -16.49 -13.22
CA GLY A 89 20.03 -16.83 -14.28
C GLY A 89 18.78 -17.51 -13.74
N ASP A 90 18.60 -18.77 -14.13
CA ASP A 90 17.45 -19.59 -13.73
C ASP A 90 17.36 -19.75 -12.21
N SER A 91 18.45 -19.79 -11.45
CA SER A 91 18.41 -19.95 -9.98
C SER A 91 17.78 -18.76 -9.24
N MET A 92 17.53 -17.63 -9.91
CA MET A 92 16.81 -16.50 -9.32
C MET A 92 15.28 -16.67 -9.30
N HIS A 93 14.72 -17.75 -9.87
CA HIS A 93 13.27 -18.02 -9.82
C HIS A 93 12.73 -18.18 -8.39
N LYS A 94 13.60 -18.51 -7.42
CA LYS A 94 13.23 -18.66 -6.02
C LYS A 94 14.38 -18.26 -5.09
N VAL A 95 14.16 -17.25 -4.25
CA VAL A 95 15.20 -16.62 -3.44
C VAL A 95 14.79 -16.54 -1.98
N LEU A 96 15.73 -16.85 -1.09
CA LEU A 96 15.61 -16.57 0.35
C LEU A 96 16.54 -15.42 0.72
N HIS A 97 15.97 -14.32 1.20
CA HIS A 97 16.72 -13.23 1.82
C HIS A 97 16.82 -13.43 3.34
N VAL A 98 17.99 -13.17 3.92
CA VAL A 98 18.24 -13.26 5.35
C VAL A 98 19.00 -12.03 5.82
N GLY A 99 18.38 -11.21 6.67
CA GLY A 99 19.01 -10.00 7.19
C GLY A 99 18.01 -8.92 7.56
N PRO A 100 18.51 -7.78 8.08
CA PRO A 100 17.68 -6.60 8.29
C PRO A 100 17.00 -6.18 6.98
N ASP A 101 15.86 -5.52 7.10
CA ASP A 101 15.05 -5.03 5.98
C ASP A 101 14.60 -6.13 5.00
N SER A 102 14.48 -7.37 5.47
CA SER A 102 14.01 -8.49 4.65
C SER A 102 12.65 -8.22 4.01
N CYS A 103 11.77 -7.51 4.72
CA CYS A 103 10.50 -7.05 4.16
C CYS A 103 10.65 -6.16 2.92
N SER A 104 11.63 -5.25 2.90
CA SER A 104 11.86 -4.32 1.79
C SER A 104 12.37 -5.07 0.56
N VAL A 105 13.41 -5.90 0.75
CA VAL A 105 14.05 -6.68 -0.31
C VAL A 105 13.06 -7.67 -0.92
N VAL A 106 12.38 -8.47 -0.09
CA VAL A 106 11.35 -9.41 -0.56
C VAL A 106 10.26 -8.68 -1.33
N SER A 107 9.85 -7.50 -0.85
CA SER A 107 8.81 -6.74 -1.55
C SER A 107 9.25 -6.14 -2.87
N SER A 108 10.55 -5.98 -3.09
CA SER A 108 11.13 -5.54 -4.37
C SER A 108 11.27 -6.72 -5.33
N LEU A 109 11.69 -7.88 -4.81
CA LEU A 109 11.80 -9.12 -5.59
C LEU A 109 10.44 -9.67 -6.03
N LEU A 110 9.39 -9.54 -5.20
CA LEU A 110 8.02 -9.96 -5.54
C LEU A 110 7.35 -9.09 -6.61
N VAL A 111 7.92 -7.94 -6.97
CA VAL A 111 7.44 -7.13 -8.11
C VAL A 111 7.90 -7.72 -9.43
N GLU A 112 8.93 -8.57 -9.42
CA GLU A 112 9.36 -9.29 -10.61
C GLU A 112 8.47 -10.53 -10.82
N ASP A 113 7.74 -10.59 -11.94
CA ASP A 113 6.70 -11.60 -12.21
C ASP A 113 7.19 -13.08 -12.21
N ASP A 114 8.50 -13.31 -12.34
CA ASP A 114 9.11 -14.64 -12.42
C ASP A 114 9.89 -15.06 -11.15
N THR A 115 9.82 -14.28 -10.06
CA THR A 115 10.65 -14.50 -8.86
C THR A 115 9.81 -14.76 -7.61
N GLU A 116 9.94 -15.95 -7.04
CA GLU A 116 9.42 -16.23 -5.70
C GLU A 116 10.41 -15.78 -4.62
N ALA A 117 10.05 -14.79 -3.81
CA ALA A 117 10.92 -14.30 -2.75
C ALA A 117 10.38 -14.61 -1.34
N TRP A 118 11.27 -15.04 -0.48
CA TRP A 118 11.03 -15.35 0.94
C TRP A 118 12.03 -14.60 1.81
N GLY A 119 11.65 -14.29 3.04
CA GLY A 119 12.50 -13.50 3.95
C GLY A 119 12.66 -14.13 5.32
N ILE A 120 13.82 -13.93 5.93
CA ILE A 120 14.06 -14.14 7.36
C ILE A 120 14.53 -12.84 7.97
N GLU A 121 13.72 -12.29 8.85
CA GLU A 121 14.06 -11.14 9.67
C GLU A 121 14.66 -11.63 11.00
N PRO A 122 15.97 -11.40 11.25
CA PRO A 122 16.61 -11.86 12.48
C PRO A 122 16.26 -11.00 13.71
N TYR A 123 15.76 -9.79 13.50
CA TYR A 123 15.46 -8.84 14.57
C TYR A 123 13.94 -8.65 14.74
N GLU A 124 13.53 -8.16 15.91
CA GLU A 124 12.13 -7.86 16.17
C GLU A 124 11.67 -6.65 15.37
N LEU A 125 10.42 -6.73 14.90
CA LEU A 125 9.82 -5.76 14.01
C LEU A 125 9.06 -4.70 14.81
N ASP A 126 9.78 -3.83 15.51
CA ASP A 126 9.19 -2.66 16.15
C ASP A 126 8.93 -1.56 15.10
N ASP A 127 7.75 -0.93 15.15
CA ASP A 127 7.36 0.20 14.29
C ASP A 127 7.39 -0.02 12.77
N VAL A 128 7.28 -1.26 12.30
CA VAL A 128 7.29 -1.52 10.85
C VAL A 128 5.97 -1.21 10.14
N GLY A 129 6.10 -0.79 8.87
CA GLY A 129 4.97 -0.42 8.01
C GLY A 129 3.98 -1.56 7.72
N ALA A 130 2.77 -1.21 7.29
CA ALA A 130 1.69 -2.16 7.01
C ALA A 130 2.06 -3.24 5.98
N LYS A 131 2.88 -2.89 4.97
CA LYS A 131 3.39 -3.83 3.94
C LYS A 131 4.19 -4.96 4.57
N CYS A 132 5.12 -4.65 5.47
CA CYS A 132 5.93 -5.65 6.16
C CYS A 132 5.07 -6.52 7.09
N LYS A 133 4.16 -5.92 7.87
CA LYS A 133 3.20 -6.66 8.70
C LYS A 133 2.37 -7.66 7.88
N SER A 134 1.97 -7.28 6.66
CA SER A 134 1.25 -8.17 5.74
C SER A 134 2.11 -9.35 5.27
N LEU A 135 3.37 -9.11 4.89
CA LEU A 135 4.30 -10.18 4.50
C LEU A 135 4.57 -11.19 5.61
N VAL A 136 4.70 -10.70 6.85
CA VAL A 136 4.86 -11.54 8.04
C VAL A 136 3.61 -12.35 8.34
N ARG A 137 2.43 -11.71 8.30
CA ARG A 137 1.14 -12.41 8.49
C ARG A 137 0.90 -13.48 7.43
N LYS A 138 1.35 -13.26 6.19
CA LYS A 138 1.30 -14.25 5.09
C LYS A 138 2.35 -15.35 5.24
N GLY A 139 3.31 -15.20 6.16
CA GLY A 139 4.40 -16.15 6.38
C GLY A 139 5.48 -16.15 5.28
N ILE A 140 5.45 -15.16 4.39
CA ILE A 140 6.46 -14.96 3.33
C ILE A 140 7.77 -14.49 3.98
N VAL A 141 7.66 -13.55 4.92
CA VAL A 141 8.76 -13.15 5.79
C VAL A 141 8.53 -13.79 7.16
N ARG A 142 9.55 -14.46 7.69
CA ARG A 142 9.51 -15.08 9.02
C ARG A 142 10.48 -14.37 9.95
N VAL A 143 10.05 -14.10 11.17
CA VAL A 143 10.93 -13.58 12.21
C VAL A 143 11.62 -14.77 12.87
N ALA A 144 12.94 -14.88 12.73
CA ALA A 144 13.71 -15.98 13.31
C ALA A 144 15.18 -15.59 13.54
N ASP A 145 15.68 -15.85 14.74
CA ASP A 145 17.09 -15.61 15.08
C ASP A 145 18.02 -16.63 14.39
N LEU A 146 19.04 -16.11 13.70
CA LEU A 146 20.08 -16.85 12.97
C LEU A 146 20.92 -17.81 13.83
N LYS A 147 20.83 -17.69 15.15
CA LYS A 147 21.45 -18.63 16.10
C LYS A 147 20.76 -20.00 16.10
N PHE A 148 19.54 -20.08 15.60
CA PHE A 148 18.75 -21.31 15.53
C PHE A 148 18.66 -21.83 14.10
N PRO A 149 18.43 -23.15 13.91
CA PRO A 149 18.23 -23.72 12.60
C PRO A 149 17.08 -23.04 11.85
N LEU A 150 17.33 -22.68 10.59
CA LEU A 150 16.33 -22.01 9.78
C LEU A 150 15.10 -22.91 9.57
N PRO A 151 13.88 -22.35 9.58
CA PRO A 151 12.62 -23.11 9.56
C PRO A 151 12.27 -23.62 8.15
N TYR A 152 13.27 -24.12 7.43
CA TYR A 152 13.20 -24.61 6.06
C TYR A 152 13.96 -25.94 5.92
N ARG A 153 13.49 -26.78 4.99
CA ARG A 153 14.14 -28.05 4.68
C ARG A 153 15.45 -27.80 3.93
N ALA A 154 16.32 -28.79 3.90
CA ALA A 154 17.55 -28.70 3.10
C ALA A 154 17.21 -28.50 1.60
N LYS A 155 18.01 -27.70 0.89
CA LYS A 155 17.85 -27.39 -0.54
C LYS A 155 16.45 -26.88 -0.93
N SER A 156 15.84 -26.06 -0.06
CA SER A 156 14.51 -25.48 -0.32
C SER A 156 14.57 -24.29 -1.29
N PHE A 157 15.73 -23.65 -1.38
CA PHE A 157 15.97 -22.44 -2.14
C PHE A 157 17.17 -22.63 -3.06
N PRO A 158 17.07 -22.38 -4.36
CA PRO A 158 18.20 -22.32 -5.27
C PRO A 158 19.27 -21.33 -4.78
N LEU A 159 18.84 -20.10 -4.44
CA LEU A 159 19.72 -19.03 -4.00
C LEU A 159 19.31 -18.49 -2.62
N VAL A 160 20.30 -18.34 -1.75
CA VAL A 160 20.17 -17.67 -0.45
C VAL A 160 21.04 -16.42 -0.46
N ILE A 161 20.45 -15.28 -0.15
CA ILE A 161 21.12 -13.99 -0.07
C ILE A 161 21.11 -13.54 1.38
N VAL A 162 22.28 -13.20 1.90
CA VAL A 162 22.45 -12.71 3.27
C VAL A 162 23.05 -11.31 3.19
N SER A 163 22.46 -10.34 3.90
CA SER A 163 22.96 -8.97 3.98
C SER A 163 23.04 -8.52 5.43
N ASP A 164 24.14 -7.93 5.88
CA ASP A 164 24.30 -7.27 7.20
C ASP A 164 23.93 -8.11 8.44
N ALA A 165 23.75 -9.43 8.29
CA ALA A 165 23.23 -10.28 9.35
C ALA A 165 24.33 -11.07 10.08
N LEU A 166 25.44 -11.33 9.39
CA LEU A 166 26.52 -12.20 9.90
C LEU A 166 27.55 -11.44 10.72
N ASP A 167 27.74 -10.14 10.47
CA ASP A 167 28.75 -9.32 11.13
C ASP A 167 28.52 -9.15 12.63
N TYR A 168 27.25 -9.28 13.05
CA TYR A 168 26.86 -9.22 14.46
C TYR A 168 26.96 -10.57 15.17
N LEU A 169 27.31 -11.65 14.47
CA LEU A 169 27.46 -12.98 15.06
C LEU A 169 28.85 -13.18 15.62
N SER A 170 28.94 -13.76 16.83
CA SER A 170 30.22 -14.21 17.36
C SER A 170 30.78 -15.37 16.52
N PRO A 171 32.10 -15.61 16.50
CA PRO A 171 32.71 -16.70 15.73
C PRO A 171 32.10 -18.08 16.03
N LYS A 172 31.62 -18.29 17.26
CA LYS A 172 30.92 -19.52 17.68
C LYS A 172 29.60 -19.72 16.95
N TYR A 173 28.82 -18.65 16.74
CA TYR A 173 27.54 -18.72 16.03
C TYR A 173 27.74 -18.72 14.53
N LEU A 174 28.68 -17.93 14.00
CA LEU A 174 29.01 -17.92 12.57
C LEU A 174 29.39 -19.31 12.05
N ASN A 175 30.19 -20.07 12.80
CA ASN A 175 30.56 -21.46 12.47
C ASN A 175 29.38 -22.43 12.45
N LYS A 176 28.24 -22.10 13.07
CA LYS A 176 27.00 -22.88 13.01
C LYS A 176 26.04 -22.38 11.94
N THR A 177 25.94 -21.06 11.79
CA THR A 177 24.99 -20.41 10.87
C THR A 177 25.41 -20.61 9.42
N LEU A 178 26.70 -20.54 9.08
CA LEU A 178 27.16 -20.75 7.70
C LEU A 178 26.76 -22.13 7.13
N PRO A 179 27.02 -23.26 7.83
CA PRO A 179 26.52 -24.56 7.40
C PRO A 179 24.99 -24.62 7.27
N GLU A 180 24.25 -23.93 8.14
CA GLU A 180 22.78 -23.88 8.06
C GLU A 180 22.27 -23.12 6.83
N LEU A 181 22.94 -22.03 6.44
CA LEU A 181 22.64 -21.29 5.21
C LEU A 181 22.91 -22.13 3.97
N VAL A 182 24.05 -22.83 3.95
CA VAL A 182 24.41 -23.76 2.87
C VAL A 182 23.44 -24.95 2.83
N ARG A 183 22.99 -25.45 3.98
CA ARG A 183 22.01 -26.55 4.05
C ARG A 183 20.71 -26.20 3.33
N VAL A 184 20.18 -25.00 3.54
CA VAL A 184 18.90 -24.59 2.95
C VAL A 184 19.02 -24.17 1.48
N SER A 185 20.23 -23.80 1.04
CA SER A 185 20.56 -23.51 -0.35
C SER A 185 20.75 -24.79 -1.19
N ALA A 186 20.40 -24.74 -2.47
CA ALA A 186 20.68 -25.79 -3.44
C ALA A 186 21.87 -25.47 -4.33
N ASP A 187 21.98 -24.21 -4.81
CA ASP A 187 22.97 -23.81 -5.80
C ASP A 187 24.03 -22.87 -5.22
N GLY A 188 23.64 -21.92 -4.37
CA GLY A 188 24.58 -20.94 -3.85
C GLY A 188 24.08 -20.10 -2.68
N VAL A 189 25.05 -19.57 -1.93
CA VAL A 189 24.85 -18.55 -0.90
C VAL A 189 25.65 -17.33 -1.29
N VAL A 190 25.01 -16.16 -1.29
CA VAL A 190 25.65 -14.86 -1.52
C VAL A 190 25.58 -14.07 -0.23
N ILE A 191 26.70 -13.51 0.18
CA ILE A 191 26.83 -12.75 1.44
C ILE A 191 27.30 -11.35 1.07
N PHE A 192 26.56 -10.35 1.55
CA PHE A 192 26.84 -8.93 1.49
C PHE A 192 27.14 -8.42 2.90
#